data_AF-A0A8I0DQ79-F1
#
_entry.id   AF-A0A8I0DQ79-F1
#
_cell.length_a   1.000
_cell.length_b   1.000
_cell.length_c   1.000
_cell.angle_alpha   90.00
_cell.angle_beta   90.00
_cell.angle_gamma   90.00
#
_symmetry.space_group_name_H-M   'P 1'
#
loop_
_entity.id
_entity.type
_entity.pdbx_description
1 polymer ?
#
loop_
_entity_poly.entity_id
_entity_poly.type
_entity_poly.pdbx_seq_one_letter_code
_entity_poly.pdbx_strand_id
1 'polypeptide(L)'
;MRKKFDKEKLLIIGILPLMWFVYFLFELFTGRIKSLYDICLNLSLLFLFAFVGFIIYCIQRRYSGGIKNKELFIIFLILMIIDQGIKLIIKFNFFHSFVELIPNFLYFNPIINTHGSWLNARFNFNGNFTILISSNIIFIFLLIELYRYSRSRNIKSFWSDMSFLFVLSGALCSLIDKIFYGGSLDFIGISNLFIADIKDLYINLGLFFFIILIYKEDFLNDDNNTTFKDDLKSIKKFLVFIKNDIFRKEKKEKA
;
A
#
# COMPACT_ATOMS: atom_id res chain seq x y z
N MET A 1 -33.93 19.74 -10.32
CA MET A 1 -32.59 19.34 -10.82
C MET A 1 -32.23 17.97 -10.26
N ARG A 2 -32.30 16.90 -11.06
CA ARG A 2 -31.75 15.59 -10.67
C ARG A 2 -30.23 15.75 -10.51
N LYS A 3 -29.70 15.59 -9.29
CA LYS A 3 -28.24 15.49 -9.08
C LYS A 3 -27.73 14.37 -9.98
N LYS A 4 -26.94 14.73 -11.00
CA LYS A 4 -26.29 13.77 -11.90
C LYS A 4 -25.45 12.86 -11.01
N PHE A 5 -25.70 11.55 -11.08
CA PHE A 5 -25.06 10.55 -10.25
C PHE A 5 -23.55 10.57 -10.51
N ASP A 6 -22.74 10.89 -9.50
CA ASP A 6 -21.28 10.96 -9.64
C ASP A 6 -20.71 9.53 -9.52
N LYS A 7 -20.59 8.87 -10.66
CA LYS A 7 -20.04 7.50 -10.77
C LYS A 7 -18.62 7.41 -10.23
N GLU A 8 -17.81 8.45 -10.43
CA GLU A 8 -16.42 8.50 -9.92
C GLU A 8 -16.40 8.55 -8.40
N LYS A 9 -17.26 9.38 -7.80
CA LYS A 9 -17.39 9.44 -6.34
C LYS A 9 -17.71 8.07 -5.75
N LEU A 10 -18.65 7.34 -6.35
CA LEU A 10 -19.06 6.03 -5.86
C LEU A 10 -17.96 4.98 -6.02
N LEU A 11 -17.24 5.02 -7.13
CA LEU A 11 -16.08 4.15 -7.32
C LEU A 11 -15.04 4.38 -6.22
N ILE A 12 -14.62 5.62 -6.00
CA ILE A 12 -13.58 5.97 -5.01
C ILE A 12 -14.03 5.58 -3.59
N ILE A 13 -15.29 5.83 -3.24
CA ILE A 13 -15.85 5.45 -1.94
C ILE A 13 -16.00 3.94 -1.79
N GLY A 14 -16.28 3.23 -2.90
CA GLY A 14 -16.63 1.81 -2.90
C GLY A 14 -15.43 0.85 -2.91
N ILE A 15 -14.27 1.24 -3.47
CA ILE A 15 -13.15 0.28 -3.61
C ILE A 15 -12.55 -0.14 -2.27
N LEU A 16 -12.30 0.77 -1.32
CA LEU A 16 -11.76 0.38 0.00
C LEU A 16 -12.69 -0.60 0.75
N PRO A 17 -14.02 -0.32 0.87
CA PRO A 17 -14.97 -1.31 1.37
C PRO A 17 -14.94 -2.63 0.62
N LEU A 18 -14.85 -2.60 -0.72
CA LEU A 18 -14.80 -3.81 -1.54
C LEU A 18 -13.54 -4.64 -1.25
N MET A 19 -12.36 -4.01 -1.15
CA MET A 19 -11.11 -4.68 -0.81
C MET A 19 -11.23 -5.39 0.55
N TRP A 20 -11.78 -4.70 1.56
CA TRP A 20 -12.03 -5.33 2.86
C TRP A 20 -13.08 -6.43 2.78
N PHE A 21 -14.16 -6.23 2.04
CA PHE A 21 -15.24 -7.19 1.92
C PHE A 21 -14.76 -8.50 1.27
N VAL A 22 -13.92 -8.41 0.24
CA VAL A 22 -13.30 -9.59 -0.40
C VAL A 22 -12.42 -10.34 0.61
N TYR A 23 -11.60 -9.62 1.37
CA TYR A 23 -10.77 -10.21 2.43
C TYR A 23 -11.62 -10.87 3.53
N PHE A 24 -12.66 -10.16 4.00
CA PHE A 24 -13.62 -10.66 4.97
C PHE A 24 -14.30 -11.95 4.50
N LEU A 25 -14.77 -12.01 3.26
CA LEU A 25 -15.36 -13.21 2.69
C LEU A 25 -14.35 -14.37 2.66
N PHE A 26 -13.10 -14.10 2.27
CA PHE A 26 -12.04 -15.10 2.31
C PHE A 26 -11.83 -15.66 3.73
N GLU A 27 -11.78 -14.81 4.76
CA GLU A 27 -11.60 -15.24 6.14
C GLU A 27 -12.84 -15.95 6.74
N LEU A 28 -14.03 -15.60 6.26
CA LEU A 28 -15.28 -16.30 6.55
C LEU A 28 -15.28 -17.71 5.95
N PHE A 29 -14.94 -17.85 4.66
CA PHE A 29 -14.93 -19.15 3.97
C PHE A 29 -13.80 -20.08 4.44
N THR A 30 -12.67 -19.52 4.89
CA THR A 30 -11.58 -20.30 5.49
C THR A 30 -11.82 -20.62 6.97
N GLY A 31 -12.95 -20.19 7.53
CA GLY A 31 -13.39 -20.57 8.87
C GLY A 31 -12.66 -19.88 10.02
N ARG A 32 -11.97 -18.76 9.78
CA ARG A 32 -11.38 -17.95 10.86
C ARG A 32 -12.42 -17.08 11.55
N ILE A 33 -13.39 -16.58 10.80
CA ILE A 33 -14.54 -15.85 11.33
C ILE A 33 -15.68 -16.83 11.55
N LYS A 34 -16.13 -16.99 12.80
CA LYS A 34 -17.17 -17.97 13.16
C LYS A 34 -18.34 -17.35 13.92
N SER A 35 -18.08 -16.34 14.75
CA SER A 35 -19.11 -15.75 15.59
C SER A 35 -19.90 -14.68 14.85
N LEU A 36 -21.19 -14.55 15.17
CA LEU A 36 -22.02 -13.43 14.68
C LEU A 36 -21.44 -12.08 15.10
N TYR A 37 -20.82 -12.03 16.28
CA TYR A 37 -20.14 -10.86 16.80
C TYR A 37 -18.98 -10.41 15.88
N ASP A 38 -18.09 -11.31 15.49
CA ASP A 38 -17.00 -11.02 14.57
C ASP A 38 -17.52 -10.60 13.18
N ILE A 39 -18.58 -11.26 12.70
CA ILE A 39 -19.22 -10.91 11.43
C ILE A 39 -19.74 -9.47 11.47
N CYS A 40 -20.49 -9.11 12.50
CA CYS A 40 -21.05 -7.75 12.65
C CYS A 40 -19.95 -6.69 12.71
N LEU A 41 -18.88 -6.93 13.47
CA LEU A 41 -17.78 -5.98 13.59
C LEU A 41 -16.95 -5.86 12.31
N ASN A 42 -16.69 -6.96 11.60
CA ASN A 42 -16.03 -6.90 10.28
C ASN A 42 -16.88 -6.14 9.24
N LEU A 43 -18.20 -6.31 9.25
CA LEU A 43 -19.11 -5.54 8.39
C LEU A 43 -19.13 -4.05 8.78
N SER A 44 -18.96 -3.72 10.06
CA SER A 44 -18.91 -2.31 10.50
C SER A 44 -17.71 -1.56 9.90
N LEU A 45 -16.59 -2.25 9.66
CA LEU A 45 -15.40 -1.66 9.04
C LEU A 45 -15.64 -1.20 7.59
N LEU A 46 -16.67 -1.73 6.90
CA LEU A 46 -17.05 -1.24 5.58
C LEU A 46 -17.46 0.24 5.62
N PHE A 47 -18.13 0.69 6.68
CA PHE A 47 -18.49 2.09 6.85
C PHE A 47 -17.27 2.97 7.11
N LEU A 48 -16.32 2.49 7.91
CA LEU A 48 -15.05 3.17 8.15
C LEU A 48 -14.28 3.35 6.83
N PHE A 49 -14.14 2.28 6.04
CA PHE A 49 -13.45 2.34 4.75
C PHE A 49 -14.17 3.23 3.73
N ALA A 50 -15.51 3.24 3.73
CA ALA A 50 -16.29 4.14 2.89
C ALA A 50 -16.06 5.62 3.29
N PHE A 51 -15.97 5.89 4.60
CA PHE A 51 -15.68 7.22 5.11
C PHE A 51 -14.27 7.68 4.73
N VAL A 52 -13.26 6.81 4.84
CA VAL A 52 -11.90 7.09 4.35
C VAL A 52 -11.90 7.36 2.84
N GLY A 53 -12.59 6.54 2.05
CA GLY A 53 -12.76 6.76 0.61
C GLY A 53 -13.43 8.10 0.29
N PHE A 54 -14.40 8.54 1.11
CA PHE A 54 -15.04 9.85 0.96
C PHE A 54 -14.08 11.01 1.25
N ILE A 55 -13.25 10.90 2.30
CA ILE A 55 -12.19 11.88 2.60
C ILE A 55 -11.23 11.98 1.41
N ILE A 56 -10.77 10.82 0.91
CA ILE A 56 -9.87 10.77 -0.23
C ILE A 56 -10.50 11.43 -1.45
N TYR A 57 -11.76 11.13 -1.78
CA TYR A 57 -12.49 11.79 -2.87
C TYR A 57 -12.48 13.32 -2.73
N CYS A 58 -12.70 13.84 -1.52
CA CYS A 58 -12.67 15.28 -1.27
C CYS A 58 -11.27 15.89 -1.47
N ILE A 59 -10.22 15.18 -1.06
CA ILE A 59 -8.81 15.60 -1.25
C ILE A 59 -8.43 15.56 -2.73
N GLN A 60 -8.72 14.46 -3.42
CA GLN A 60 -8.40 14.26 -4.84
C GLN A 60 -8.91 15.43 -5.69
N ARG A 61 -10.13 15.92 -5.43
CA ARG A 61 -10.71 17.03 -6.18
C ARG A 61 -9.90 18.32 -6.13
N ARG A 62 -9.10 18.52 -5.07
CA ARG A 62 -8.21 19.68 -4.92
C ARG A 62 -6.85 19.49 -5.61
N TYR A 63 -6.44 18.24 -5.81
CA TYR A 63 -5.11 17.85 -6.29
C TYR A 63 -5.16 16.94 -7.53
N SER A 64 -6.22 17.03 -8.34
CA SER A 64 -6.49 16.08 -9.43
C SER A 64 -5.32 15.95 -10.43
N GLY A 65 -4.66 17.08 -10.73
CA GLY A 65 -3.46 17.15 -11.58
C GLY A 65 -2.15 16.68 -10.92
N GLY A 66 -2.25 15.98 -9.79
CA GLY A 66 -1.10 15.53 -9.00
C GLY A 66 -0.60 16.58 -8.01
N ILE A 67 0.36 16.16 -7.20
CA ILE A 67 0.88 16.93 -6.07
C ILE A 67 2.26 17.47 -6.44
N LYS A 68 2.66 18.59 -5.82
CA LYS A 68 3.99 19.15 -6.08
C LYS A 68 5.05 18.29 -5.42
N ASN A 69 6.22 18.15 -6.05
CA ASN A 69 7.31 17.31 -5.53
C ASN A 69 7.73 17.69 -4.10
N LYS A 70 7.71 18.99 -3.75
CA LYS A 70 8.01 19.46 -2.39
C LYS A 70 6.98 18.95 -1.37
N GLU A 71 5.69 19.00 -1.73
CA GLU A 71 4.60 18.50 -0.89
C GLU A 71 4.67 16.98 -0.76
N LEU A 72 4.95 16.25 -1.86
CA LEU A 72 5.17 14.80 -1.81
C LEU A 72 6.32 14.41 -0.87
N PHE A 73 7.43 15.15 -0.92
CA PHE A 73 8.56 14.90 -0.03
C PHE A 73 8.21 15.16 1.44
N ILE A 74 7.43 16.21 1.74
CA ILE A 74 6.95 16.48 3.10
C ILE A 74 6.02 15.35 3.58
N ILE A 75 5.07 14.93 2.76
CA ILE A 75 4.16 13.83 3.11
C ILE A 75 4.95 12.54 3.32
N PHE A 76 5.95 12.25 2.47
CA PHE A 76 6.86 11.11 2.64
C PHE A 76 7.53 11.12 4.03
N LEU A 77 8.14 12.24 4.42
CA LEU A 77 8.79 12.35 5.73
C LEU A 77 7.80 12.15 6.89
N ILE A 78 6.59 12.70 6.77
CA ILE A 78 5.54 12.49 7.76
C ILE A 78 5.17 11.01 7.87
N LEU A 79 4.96 10.31 6.74
CA LEU A 79 4.63 8.89 6.73
C LEU A 79 5.74 8.04 7.40
N MET A 80 7.01 8.34 7.09
CA MET A 80 8.16 7.66 7.70
C MET A 80 8.23 7.90 9.21
N ILE A 81 8.03 9.15 9.66
CA ILE A 81 8.06 9.51 11.10
C ILE A 81 6.90 8.82 11.84
N ILE A 82 5.71 8.77 11.25
CA ILE A 82 4.55 8.13 11.89
C ILE A 82 4.83 6.64 12.13
N ASP A 83 5.26 5.89 11.12
CA ASP A 83 5.48 4.44 11.27
C ASP A 83 6.70 4.13 12.13
N GLN A 84 7.85 4.71 11.81
CA GLN A 84 9.09 4.39 12.52
C GLN A 84 9.12 5.01 13.92
N GLY A 85 8.60 6.23 14.07
CA GLY A 85 8.51 6.91 15.37
C GLY A 85 7.59 6.17 16.34
N ILE A 86 6.39 5.74 15.90
CA ILE A 86 5.50 4.99 16.80
C ILE A 86 6.10 3.63 17.17
N LYS A 87 6.77 2.95 16.24
CA LYS A 87 7.46 1.68 16.52
C LYS A 87 8.55 1.85 17.57
N LEU A 88 9.35 2.91 17.50
CA LEU A 88 10.33 3.20 18.54
C LEU A 88 9.67 3.43 19.90
N ILE A 89 8.61 4.24 19.96
CA ILE A 89 7.87 4.49 21.20
C ILE A 89 7.33 3.18 21.80
N ILE A 90 6.69 2.36 20.97
CA ILE A 90 6.15 1.06 21.37
C ILE A 90 7.27 0.15 21.85
N LYS A 91 8.37 0.04 21.09
CA LYS A 91 9.48 -0.86 21.40
C LYS A 91 10.09 -0.58 22.76
N PHE A 92 10.27 0.68 23.12
CA PHE A 92 10.92 1.07 24.37
C PHE A 92 9.97 1.16 25.57
N ASN A 93 8.70 1.49 25.36
CA ASN A 93 7.78 1.81 26.46
C ASN A 93 6.61 0.82 26.62
N PHE A 94 6.19 0.15 25.54
CA PHE A 94 4.93 -0.60 25.51
C PHE A 94 5.03 -2.01 24.92
N PHE A 95 6.23 -2.52 24.63
CA PHE A 95 6.41 -3.77 23.88
C PHE A 95 5.77 -4.99 24.56
N HIS A 96 5.69 -5.00 25.89
CA HIS A 96 5.05 -6.08 26.66
C HIS A 96 3.62 -5.76 27.11
N SER A 97 3.04 -4.66 26.62
CA SER A 97 1.68 -4.25 26.97
C SER A 97 0.66 -4.96 26.08
N PHE A 98 -0.46 -5.34 26.68
CA PHE A 98 -1.64 -5.79 25.98
C PHE A 98 -2.82 -4.92 26.40
N VAL A 99 -3.51 -4.31 25.44
CA VAL A 99 -4.70 -3.50 25.72
C VAL A 99 -5.80 -3.91 24.75
N GLU A 100 -6.93 -4.35 25.31
CA GLU A 100 -8.11 -4.67 24.53
C GLU A 100 -8.99 -3.41 24.40
N LEU A 101 -9.20 -2.94 23.18
CA LEU A 101 -9.98 -1.74 22.86
C LEU A 101 -11.44 -2.09 22.56
N ILE A 102 -11.66 -3.19 21.84
CA ILE A 102 -12.96 -3.80 21.60
C ILE A 102 -12.83 -5.29 21.93
N PRO A 103 -13.60 -5.82 22.90
CA PRO A 103 -13.48 -7.21 23.34
C PRO A 103 -13.45 -8.19 22.18
N ASN A 104 -12.45 -9.06 22.15
CA ASN A 104 -12.18 -10.10 21.15
C ASN A 104 -12.06 -9.61 19.70
N PHE A 105 -11.94 -8.30 19.45
CA PHE A 105 -11.95 -7.76 18.09
C PHE A 105 -10.87 -6.72 17.80
N LEU A 106 -10.63 -5.76 18.68
CA LEU A 106 -9.59 -4.74 18.45
C LEU A 106 -8.70 -4.67 19.67
N TYR A 107 -7.42 -4.91 19.49
CA TYR A 107 -6.46 -4.89 20.58
C TYR A 107 -5.11 -4.34 20.15
N PHE A 108 -4.42 -3.70 21.08
CA PHE A 108 -3.03 -3.36 20.99
C PHE A 108 -2.21 -4.52 21.57
N ASN A 109 -1.42 -5.17 20.72
CA ASN A 109 -0.58 -6.31 21.10
C ASN A 109 0.72 -6.30 20.28
N PRO A 110 1.77 -5.63 20.80
CA PRO A 110 3.06 -5.55 20.11
C PRO A 110 3.73 -6.91 20.01
N ILE A 111 4.08 -7.32 18.79
CA ILE A 111 4.81 -8.55 18.49
C ILE A 111 5.89 -8.29 17.45
N ILE A 112 6.94 -9.12 17.43
CA ILE A 112 7.86 -9.18 16.29
C ILE A 112 7.38 -10.28 15.35
N ASN A 113 6.80 -9.88 14.21
CA ASN A 113 6.40 -10.78 13.15
C ASN A 113 7.62 -11.18 12.30
N THR A 114 8.12 -12.39 12.52
CA THR A 114 9.31 -12.93 11.84
C THR A 114 9.00 -13.59 10.50
N HIS A 115 7.71 -13.75 10.13
CA HIS A 115 7.34 -14.28 8.81
C HIS A 115 7.65 -13.30 7.67
N GLY A 116 7.86 -12.01 7.99
CA GLY A 116 8.33 -10.98 7.07
C GLY A 116 7.32 -10.51 6.03
N SER A 117 6.18 -11.19 5.89
CA SER A 117 4.99 -10.73 5.16
C SER A 117 3.74 -11.48 5.64
N TRP A 118 2.57 -10.86 5.45
CA TRP A 118 1.29 -11.51 5.72
C TRP A 118 1.09 -12.79 4.90
N LEU A 119 1.50 -12.81 3.62
CA LEU A 119 1.39 -14.00 2.77
C LEU A 119 2.23 -15.17 3.31
N ASN A 120 3.45 -14.90 3.77
CA ASN A 120 4.30 -15.93 4.36
C ASN A 120 3.70 -16.48 5.66
N ALA A 121 3.17 -15.60 6.51
CA ALA A 121 2.49 -16.02 7.73
C ALA A 121 1.23 -16.85 7.41
N ARG A 122 0.46 -16.44 6.40
CA ARG A 122 -0.81 -17.07 6.03
C ARG A 122 -0.65 -18.46 5.44
N PHE A 123 0.29 -18.63 4.51
CA PHE A 123 0.50 -19.88 3.79
C PHE A 123 1.70 -20.68 4.32
N ASN A 124 2.24 -20.26 5.47
CA ASN A 124 3.39 -20.86 6.13
C ASN A 124 4.59 -21.05 5.18
N PHE A 125 4.88 -20.03 4.37
CA PHE A 125 6.04 -20.06 3.49
C PHE A 125 7.32 -19.80 4.30
N ASN A 126 8.28 -20.71 4.20
CA ASN A 126 9.62 -20.58 4.81
C ASN A 126 10.49 -19.60 3.99
N GLY A 127 10.13 -18.32 4.02
CA GLY A 127 10.87 -17.26 3.33
C GLY A 127 12.22 -17.00 3.99
N ASN A 128 13.31 -17.18 3.24
CA ASN A 128 14.63 -16.77 3.69
C ASN A 128 14.68 -15.24 3.81
N PHE A 129 15.02 -14.74 5.00
CA PHE A 129 15.00 -13.32 5.32
C PHE A 129 15.95 -12.48 4.44
N THR A 130 17.08 -13.05 4.04
CA THR A 130 18.01 -12.42 3.08
C THR A 130 17.36 -12.24 1.71
N ILE A 131 16.57 -13.22 1.25
CA ILE A 131 15.80 -13.11 0.00
C ILE A 131 14.72 -12.03 0.15
N LEU A 132 14.03 -11.96 1.30
CA LEU A 132 13.02 -10.93 1.55
C LEU A 132 13.62 -9.51 1.57
N ILE A 133 14.78 -9.31 2.19
CA ILE A 133 15.48 -8.02 2.17
C ILE A 133 15.92 -7.68 0.73
N SER A 134 16.56 -8.62 0.05
CA SER A 134 17.09 -8.40 -1.31
C SER A 134 15.98 -8.09 -2.32
N SER A 135 14.89 -8.84 -2.29
CA SER A 135 13.71 -8.59 -3.12
C SER A 135 13.04 -7.26 -2.80
N ASN A 136 13.02 -6.84 -1.53
CA ASN A 136 12.47 -5.55 -1.13
C ASN A 136 13.31 -4.37 -1.66
N ILE A 137 14.65 -4.47 -1.61
CA ILE A 137 15.57 -3.49 -2.20
C ILE A 137 15.35 -3.38 -3.71
N ILE A 138 15.28 -4.52 -4.41
CA ILE A 138 15.01 -4.57 -5.85
C ILE A 138 13.64 -3.95 -6.14
N PHE A 139 12.61 -4.26 -5.34
CA PHE A 139 11.27 -3.70 -5.50
C PHE A 139 11.26 -2.18 -5.34
N ILE A 140 11.92 -1.63 -4.32
CA ILE A 140 12.03 -0.17 -4.12
C ILE A 140 12.72 0.49 -5.32
N PHE A 141 13.82 -0.10 -5.79
CA PHE A 141 14.52 0.39 -6.97
C PHE A 141 13.60 0.41 -8.20
N LEU A 142 12.93 -0.70 -8.50
CA LEU A 142 12.00 -0.81 -9.62
C LEU A 142 10.82 0.17 -9.49
N LEU A 143 10.30 0.37 -8.28
CA LEU A 143 9.21 1.31 -8.01
C LEU A 143 9.62 2.76 -8.29
N ILE A 144 10.82 3.16 -7.88
CA ILE A 144 11.37 4.49 -8.18
C ILE A 144 11.52 4.68 -9.69
N GLU A 145 12.08 3.71 -10.39
CA GLU A 145 12.27 3.80 -11.84
C GLU A 145 10.94 3.76 -12.60
N LEU A 146 9.97 2.96 -12.13
CA LEU A 146 8.61 2.94 -12.69
C LEU A 146 7.94 4.29 -12.53
N TYR A 147 8.04 4.93 -11.36
CA TYR A 147 7.51 6.27 -11.15
C TYR A 147 8.17 7.27 -12.10
N ARG A 148 9.50 7.28 -12.22
CA ARG A 148 10.21 8.19 -13.13
C ARG A 148 9.85 7.95 -14.60
N TYR A 149 9.69 6.69 -14.99
CA TYR A 149 9.22 6.33 -16.33
C TYR A 149 7.80 6.84 -16.57
N SER A 150 6.88 6.65 -15.62
CA SER A 150 5.50 7.17 -15.72
C SER A 150 5.47 8.69 -15.89
N ARG A 151 6.34 9.43 -15.17
CA ARG A 151 6.52 10.87 -15.32
C ARG A 151 7.02 11.27 -16.71
N SER A 152 7.96 10.51 -17.27
CA SER A 152 8.47 10.74 -18.62
C SER A 152 7.40 10.51 -19.71
N ARG A 153 6.35 9.75 -19.38
CA ARG A 153 5.20 9.46 -20.25
C ARG A 153 4.00 10.38 -19.98
N ASN A 154 4.18 11.43 -19.18
CA ASN A 154 3.14 12.38 -18.75
C ASN A 154 1.98 11.75 -17.97
N ILE A 155 2.20 10.59 -17.34
CA ILE A 155 1.25 9.99 -16.40
C ILE A 155 1.45 10.68 -15.05
N LYS A 156 0.79 11.82 -14.88
CA LYS A 156 0.76 12.59 -13.64
C LYS A 156 -0.68 12.82 -13.20
N SER A 157 -1.03 12.28 -12.05
CA SER A 157 -2.32 12.52 -11.39
C SER A 157 -2.18 12.38 -9.86
N PHE A 158 -3.23 12.76 -9.13
CA PHE A 158 -3.33 12.47 -7.69
C PHE A 158 -3.06 10.98 -7.41
N TRP A 159 -3.65 10.11 -8.23
CA TRP A 159 -3.59 8.66 -8.10
C TRP A 159 -2.19 8.11 -8.33
N SER A 160 -1.48 8.58 -9.36
CA SER A 160 -0.10 8.14 -9.63
C SER A 160 0.84 8.58 -8.51
N ASP A 161 0.70 9.81 -8.04
CA ASP A 161 1.57 10.37 -7.01
C ASP A 161 1.33 9.71 -5.64
N MET A 162 0.07 9.48 -5.26
CA MET A 162 -0.29 8.82 -4.01
C MET A 162 0.00 7.33 -4.01
N SER A 163 -0.24 6.64 -5.14
CA SER A 163 0.13 5.22 -5.30
C SER A 163 1.64 5.03 -5.08
N PHE A 164 2.47 5.81 -5.79
CA PHE A 164 3.92 5.77 -5.60
C PHE A 164 4.33 6.08 -4.16
N LEU A 165 3.83 7.17 -3.59
CA LEU A 165 4.23 7.65 -2.27
C LEU A 165 3.94 6.63 -1.17
N PHE A 166 2.72 6.06 -1.15
CA PHE A 166 2.31 5.14 -0.11
C PHE A 166 2.98 3.77 -0.25
N VAL A 167 3.14 3.24 -1.47
CA VAL A 167 3.88 1.99 -1.69
C VAL A 167 5.37 2.16 -1.35
N LEU A 168 5.99 3.28 -1.74
CA LEU A 168 7.40 3.55 -1.42
C LEU A 168 7.62 3.67 0.09
N SER A 169 6.77 4.43 0.78
CA SER A 169 6.86 4.61 2.23
C SER A 169 6.68 3.27 2.95
N GLY A 170 5.67 2.49 2.56
CA GLY A 170 5.43 1.17 3.12
C GLY A 170 6.59 0.19 2.87
N ALA A 171 7.14 0.17 1.65
CA ALA A 171 8.28 -0.67 1.31
C ALA A 171 9.55 -0.28 2.09
N LEU A 172 9.85 1.01 2.19
CA LEU A 172 11.01 1.50 2.96
C LEU A 172 10.87 1.20 4.45
N CYS A 173 9.72 1.44 5.06
CA CYS A 173 9.46 1.04 6.44
C CYS A 173 9.64 -0.49 6.60
N SER A 174 9.12 -1.26 5.65
CA SER A 174 9.29 -2.72 5.64
C SER A 174 10.74 -3.17 5.52
N LEU A 175 11.59 -2.42 4.80
CA LEU A 175 13.03 -2.70 4.69
C LEU A 175 13.75 -2.37 6.00
N ILE A 176 13.49 -1.20 6.56
CA ILE A 176 14.04 -0.76 7.85
C ILE A 176 13.69 -1.80 8.92
N ASP A 177 12.43 -2.19 9.01
CA ASP A 177 12.01 -3.13 10.03
C ASP A 177 12.75 -4.47 9.94
N LYS A 178 12.92 -4.99 8.72
CA LYS A 178 13.64 -6.24 8.51
C LYS A 178 15.09 -6.11 8.98
N ILE A 179 15.77 -5.04 8.59
CA ILE A 179 17.17 -4.82 8.93
C ILE A 179 17.37 -4.68 10.45
N PHE A 180 16.48 -3.97 11.15
CA PHE A 180 16.69 -3.62 12.57
C PHE A 180 15.97 -4.54 13.58
N TYR A 181 14.83 -5.14 13.22
CA TYR A 181 14.06 -6.01 14.11
C TYR A 181 14.18 -7.50 13.79
N GLY A 182 14.77 -7.88 12.64
CA GLY A 182 14.74 -9.27 12.17
C GLY A 182 13.32 -9.77 11.85
N GLY A 183 12.39 -8.84 11.63
CA GLY A 183 10.97 -9.07 11.40
C GLY A 183 10.25 -7.75 11.16
N SER A 184 9.03 -7.64 11.67
CA SER A 184 8.24 -6.41 11.72
C SER A 184 7.67 -6.22 13.12
N LEU A 185 7.72 -5.00 13.66
CA LEU A 185 7.03 -4.68 14.91
C LEU A 185 5.56 -4.36 14.60
N ASP A 186 4.71 -5.37 14.73
CA ASP A 186 3.26 -5.27 14.50
C ASP A 186 2.56 -5.05 15.84
N PHE A 187 1.45 -4.31 15.87
CA PHE A 187 0.82 -3.93 17.14
C PHE A 187 -0.69 -3.69 17.10
N ILE A 188 -1.31 -3.62 15.92
CA ILE A 188 -2.76 -3.43 15.74
C ILE A 188 -3.41 -4.78 15.44
N GLY A 189 -4.00 -5.41 16.45
CA GLY A 189 -4.69 -6.69 16.31
C GLY A 189 -6.16 -6.54 15.93
N ILE A 190 -6.58 -7.29 14.90
CA ILE A 190 -7.97 -7.38 14.45
C ILE A 190 -8.47 -8.81 14.59
N SER A 191 -9.28 -9.05 15.62
CA SER A 191 -9.84 -10.35 16.01
C SER A 191 -8.75 -11.42 15.96
N ASN A 192 -9.03 -12.60 15.43
CA ASN A 192 -8.04 -13.64 15.18
C ASN A 192 -7.45 -13.58 13.75
N LEU A 193 -7.65 -12.49 13.00
CA LEU A 193 -7.28 -12.40 11.58
C LEU A 193 -5.80 -12.12 11.40
N PHE A 194 -5.33 -11.02 11.99
CA PHE A 194 -3.95 -10.57 11.91
C PHE A 194 -3.63 -9.55 13.01
N ILE A 195 -2.33 -9.34 13.23
CA ILE A 195 -1.79 -8.17 13.90
C ILE A 195 -0.99 -7.43 12.83
N ALA A 196 -1.28 -6.15 12.63
CA ALA A 196 -0.68 -5.32 11.60
C ALA A 196 0.07 -4.13 12.21
N ASP A 197 0.80 -3.40 11.36
CA ASP A 197 1.38 -2.12 11.69
C ASP A 197 0.87 -1.00 10.76
N ILE A 198 1.47 0.19 10.86
CA ILE A 198 1.06 1.33 10.04
C ILE A 198 1.52 1.18 8.59
N LYS A 199 2.70 0.62 8.31
CA LYS A 199 3.13 0.39 6.92
C LYS A 199 2.19 -0.56 6.17
N ASP A 200 1.54 -1.51 6.83
CA ASP A 200 0.53 -2.37 6.19
C ASP A 200 -0.67 -1.54 5.70
N LEU A 201 -1.08 -0.52 6.47
CA LEU A 201 -2.09 0.44 6.03
C LEU A 201 -1.58 1.27 4.84
N TYR A 202 -0.30 1.65 4.83
CA TYR A 202 0.28 2.38 3.71
C TYR A 202 0.27 1.55 2.42
N ILE A 203 0.67 0.28 2.48
CA ILE A 203 0.68 -0.61 1.32
C ILE A 203 -0.74 -0.82 0.79
N ASN A 204 -1.73 -1.01 1.68
CA ASN A 204 -3.14 -1.15 1.27
C ASN A 204 -3.71 0.11 0.61
N LEU A 205 -3.41 1.30 1.16
CA LEU A 205 -3.78 2.57 0.52
C LEU A 205 -3.07 2.76 -0.83
N GLY A 206 -1.79 2.39 -0.91
CA GLY A 206 -1.01 2.39 -2.15
C GLY A 206 -1.63 1.52 -3.25
N LEU A 207 -2.09 0.31 -2.88
CA LEU A 207 -2.82 -0.59 -3.77
C LEU A 207 -4.17 0.01 -4.19
N PHE A 208 -4.92 0.59 -3.27
CA PHE A 208 -6.16 1.29 -3.60
C PHE A 208 -5.95 2.42 -4.62
N PHE A 209 -4.94 3.28 -4.41
CA PHE A 209 -4.60 4.35 -5.35
C PHE A 209 -4.17 3.79 -6.72
N PHE A 210 -3.45 2.68 -6.72
CA PHE A 210 -3.04 1.99 -7.95
C PHE A 210 -4.23 1.44 -8.74
N ILE A 211 -5.20 0.81 -8.07
CA ILE A 211 -6.42 0.30 -8.72
C ILE A 211 -7.20 1.46 -9.37
N ILE A 212 -7.37 2.58 -8.67
CA ILE A 212 -8.03 3.76 -9.25
C ILE A 212 -7.22 4.34 -10.42
N LEU A 213 -5.88 4.39 -10.32
CA LEU A 213 -5.02 4.83 -11.41
C LEU A 213 -5.24 3.97 -12.66
N ILE A 214 -5.24 2.64 -12.50
CA ILE A 214 -5.47 1.70 -13.60
C ILE A 214 -6.80 1.96 -14.29
N TYR A 215 -7.86 2.17 -13.48
CA TYR A 215 -9.18 2.49 -14.01
C TYR A 215 -9.22 3.85 -14.71
N LYS A 216 -8.52 4.86 -14.19
CA LYS A 216 -8.55 6.24 -14.70
C LYS A 216 -7.72 6.45 -15.97
N GLU A 217 -6.63 5.70 -16.12
CA GLU A 217 -5.78 5.73 -17.31
C GLU A 217 -6.25 4.75 -18.39
N ASP A 218 -7.45 4.16 -18.21
CA ASP A 218 -8.09 3.23 -19.15
C ASP A 218 -7.18 2.04 -19.54
N PHE A 219 -6.30 1.60 -18.62
CA PHE A 219 -5.41 0.45 -18.87
C PHE A 219 -6.16 -0.88 -19.00
N LEU A 220 -7.46 -0.92 -18.66
CA LEU A 220 -8.31 -2.12 -18.71
C LEU A 220 -9.34 -2.10 -19.85
N ASN A 221 -9.37 -1.07 -20.69
CA ASN A 221 -10.34 -1.01 -21.79
C ASN A 221 -9.84 -1.80 -23.01
N ASP A 222 -10.68 -2.73 -23.50
CA ASP A 222 -10.41 -3.66 -24.62
C ASP A 222 -10.11 -2.99 -25.97
N ASP A 223 -10.42 -1.69 -26.11
CA ASP A 223 -10.08 -0.92 -27.32
C ASP A 223 -8.54 -0.82 -27.52
N ASN A 224 -7.77 -1.03 -26.45
CA ASN A 224 -6.31 -1.14 -26.46
C ASN A 224 -5.85 -2.60 -26.49
N ASN A 225 -6.37 -3.44 -27.41
CA ASN A 225 -5.91 -4.81 -27.61
C ASN A 225 -4.40 -4.84 -27.94
N THR A 226 -3.54 -4.88 -26.91
CA THR A 226 -2.11 -5.09 -27.04
C THR A 226 -1.87 -6.57 -27.24
N THR A 227 -0.97 -6.92 -28.17
CA THR A 227 -0.52 -8.29 -28.28
C THR A 227 0.57 -8.55 -27.23
N PHE A 228 0.82 -9.82 -26.90
CA PHE A 228 1.96 -10.19 -26.04
C PHE A 228 3.31 -9.63 -26.55
N LYS A 229 3.45 -9.45 -27.88
CA LYS A 229 4.63 -8.82 -28.48
C LYS A 229 4.72 -7.32 -28.14
N ASP A 230 3.59 -6.63 -28.08
CA ASP A 230 3.53 -5.21 -27.71
C ASP A 230 3.86 -5.00 -26.23
N ASP A 231 3.39 -5.90 -25.36
CA ASP A 231 3.74 -5.89 -23.94
C ASP A 231 5.24 -6.11 -23.74
N LEU A 232 5.83 -7.11 -24.42
CA LEU A 232 7.28 -7.33 -24.42
C LEU A 232 8.05 -6.10 -24.93
N LYS A 233 7.52 -5.40 -25.95
CA LYS A 233 8.12 -4.17 -26.47
C LYS A 233 8.05 -3.04 -25.44
N SER A 234 6.96 -2.93 -24.68
CA SER A 234 6.81 -1.97 -23.59
C SER A 234 7.77 -2.24 -22.44
N ILE A 235 7.94 -3.50 -22.05
CA ILE A 235 8.97 -3.92 -21.07
C ILE A 235 10.37 -3.56 -21.58
N LYS A 236 10.69 -3.84 -22.85
CA LYS A 236 11.99 -3.47 -23.44
C LYS A 236 12.22 -1.95 -23.39
N LYS A 237 11.21 -1.13 -23.71
CA LYS A 237 11.31 0.33 -23.60
C LYS A 237 11.58 0.79 -22.17
N PHE A 238 10.93 0.17 -21.19
CA PHE A 238 11.16 0.44 -19.77
C PHE A 238 12.59 0.06 -19.34
N LEU A 239 13.09 -1.11 -19.75
CA LEU A 239 14.47 -1.52 -19.46
C LEU A 239 15.51 -0.60 -20.12
N VAL A 240 15.26 -0.15 -21.36
CA VAL A 240 16.10 0.86 -22.04
C VAL A 240 16.07 2.19 -21.28
N PHE A 241 14.90 2.61 -20.78
CA PHE A 241 14.78 3.80 -19.94
C PHE A 241 15.64 3.68 -18.68
N ILE A 242 15.53 2.58 -17.93
CA ILE A 242 16.34 2.33 -16.72
C ILE A 242 17.83 2.40 -17.05
N LYS A 243 18.26 1.70 -18.11
CA LYS A 243 19.66 1.70 -18.55
C LYS A 243 20.15 3.13 -18.78
N ASN A 244 19.40 3.91 -19.57
CA ASN A 244 19.77 5.28 -19.90
C ASN A 244 19.81 6.17 -18.67
N ASP A 245 18.91 5.96 -17.72
CA ASP A 245 18.82 6.77 -16.51
C ASP A 245 20.04 6.57 -15.59
N ILE A 246 20.46 5.31 -15.39
CA ILE A 246 21.65 4.95 -14.63
C ILE A 246 22.90 5.61 -15.25
N PHE A 247 23.12 5.42 -16.56
CA PHE A 247 24.30 5.97 -17.25
C PHE A 247 24.28 7.49 -17.39
N ARG A 248 23.10 8.14 -17.36
CA ARG A 248 22.99 9.61 -17.39
C ARG A 248 23.45 10.23 -16.08
N LYS A 249 23.28 9.56 -14.94
CA LYS A 249 23.83 10.02 -13.64
C LYS A 249 25.35 9.95 -13.64
N GLU A 250 25.95 8.86 -14.13
CA GLU A 250 27.41 8.71 -14.20
C GLU A 250 28.10 9.80 -15.05
N LYS A 251 27.46 10.29 -16.12
CA LYS A 251 28.01 11.37 -16.96
C LYS A 251 27.96 12.75 -16.30
N LYS A 252 26.99 13.00 -15.40
CA LYS A 252 26.91 14.25 -14.65
C LYS A 252 27.84 14.29 -13.45
N GLU A 253 28.23 13.13 -12.90
CA GLU A 253 29.17 13.04 -11.78
C GLU A 253 30.65 13.10 -12.23
N LYS A 254 30.91 12.95 -13.54
CA LYS A 254 32.25 13.04 -14.14
C LYS A 254 32.56 14.39 -14.82
N ALA A 255 31.64 15.35 -14.77
CA ALA A 255 31.77 16.69 -15.34
C ALA A 255 31.72 17.73 -14.23
#